data_AF-A0A8B6FC60-F1
#
_entry.id   AF-A0A8B6FC60-F1
#
_cell.length_a   1.000
_cell.length_b   1.000
_cell.length_c   1.000
_cell.angle_alpha   90.00
_cell.angle_beta   90.00
_cell.angle_gamma   90.00
#
_symmetry.space_group_name_H-M   'P 1'
#
loop_
_entity.id
_entity.type
_entity.pdbx_description
1 polymer ?
#
loop_
_entity_poly.entity_id
_entity_poly.type
_entity_poly.pdbx_seq_one_letter_code
_entity_poly.pdbx_strand_id
1 'polypeptide(L)'
;NFDCCCLTLQPCRNPIVTPEGFLYDKEAILEFIIQQKKQIARKLKEYGKQINKANEEQHELAKAELETKKQKLISHVEAPSDKNASGKDDKSICNMNNGKGKELPSFWVPALTPAAAPTKVEKPDEKVRCPMSGRPIKLKDFIDVKFTPINDRDSKTALISKEARYVCAVTNDVLGNSVPCAVLKTSGSVVTMECVEKLIKKDMLDPINGKKMTDKDILPLQRGSSGYSASGHTLEGKKYGPSVMA
;
A
#
# COMPACT_ATOMS: atom_id res chain seq x y z
N ASN A 1 -16.22 18.09 -2.11
CA ASN A 1 -16.13 19.23 -1.18
C ASN A 1 -14.72 19.32 -0.62
N PHE A 2 -14.19 20.54 -0.50
CA PHE A 2 -12.79 20.79 -0.13
C PHE A 2 -12.50 20.58 1.38
N ASP A 3 -13.54 20.57 2.20
CA ASP A 3 -13.47 20.42 3.65
C ASP A 3 -13.89 19.02 4.14
N CYS A 4 -14.15 18.10 3.21
CA CYS A 4 -14.51 16.72 3.54
C CYS A 4 -13.29 15.81 3.62
N CYS A 5 -13.37 14.82 4.52
CA CYS A 5 -12.35 13.80 4.68
C CYS A 5 -12.35 12.84 3.49
N CYS A 6 -11.18 12.51 2.94
CA CYS A 6 -11.09 11.56 1.82
C CYS A 6 -11.45 10.12 2.19
N LEU A 7 -11.52 9.76 3.48
CA LEU A 7 -11.93 8.43 3.94
C LEU A 7 -13.43 8.33 4.21
N THR A 8 -13.99 9.29 4.95
CA THR A 8 -15.40 9.24 5.40
C THR A 8 -16.33 10.01 4.47
N LEU A 9 -15.79 10.87 3.61
CA LEU A 9 -16.54 11.81 2.75
C LEU A 9 -17.42 12.79 3.52
N GLN A 10 -17.27 12.86 4.84
CA GLN A 10 -17.98 13.78 5.73
C GLN A 10 -17.14 15.03 5.98
N PRO A 11 -17.77 16.18 6.33
CA PRO A 11 -17.06 17.38 6.75
C PRO A 11 -16.11 17.09 7.92
N CYS A 12 -14.87 17.54 7.79
CA CYS A 12 -13.87 17.25 8.80
C CYS A 12 -14.15 18.03 10.10
N ARG A 13 -14.01 17.37 11.25
CA ARG A 13 -14.05 18.03 12.56
C ARG A 13 -12.66 18.45 13.01
N ASN A 14 -11.70 17.54 12.87
CA ASN A 14 -10.29 17.74 13.18
C ASN A 14 -9.47 17.47 11.92
N PRO A 15 -9.45 18.44 10.99
CA PRO A 15 -8.83 18.24 9.69
C PRO A 15 -7.31 18.17 9.81
N ILE A 16 -6.73 17.14 9.22
CA ILE A 16 -5.29 16.99 9.03
C ILE A 16 -5.01 16.77 7.55
N VAL A 17 -3.88 17.28 7.08
CA VAL A 17 -3.48 17.15 5.67
C VAL A 17 -2.18 16.36 5.57
N THR A 18 -2.10 15.54 4.52
CA THR A 18 -0.84 14.91 4.10
C THR A 18 0.03 15.90 3.32
N PRO A 19 1.34 15.66 3.19
CA PRO A 19 2.22 16.48 2.33
C PRO A 19 1.80 16.50 0.84
N GLU A 20 0.95 15.58 0.41
CA GLU A 20 0.42 15.51 -0.96
C GLU A 20 -0.86 16.34 -1.15
N GLY A 21 -1.40 16.92 -0.07
CA GLY A 21 -2.61 17.73 -0.13
C GLY A 21 -3.93 16.97 0.07
N PHE A 22 -3.91 15.70 0.50
CA PHE A 22 -5.14 14.98 0.87
C PHE A 22 -5.56 15.31 2.29
N LEU A 23 -6.84 15.67 2.45
CA LEU A 23 -7.47 16.03 3.71
C LEU A 23 -8.11 14.80 4.37
N TYR A 24 -7.85 14.62 5.66
CA TYR A 24 -8.43 13.55 6.46
C TYR A 24 -8.92 14.08 7.80
N ASP A 25 -9.89 13.40 8.38
CA ASP A 25 -10.16 13.52 9.80
C ASP A 25 -9.10 12.77 10.61
N LYS A 26 -8.61 13.41 11.67
CA LYS A 26 -7.60 12.85 12.57
C LYS A 26 -8.00 11.51 13.16
N GLU A 27 -9.27 11.33 13.50
CA GLU A 27 -9.78 10.06 14.07
C GLU A 27 -9.79 8.96 13.01
N ALA A 28 -10.39 9.24 11.85
CA ALA A 28 -10.54 8.28 10.76
C ALA A 28 -9.20 7.75 10.23
N ILE A 29 -8.22 8.63 10.05
CA ILE A 29 -6.89 8.23 9.56
C ILE A 29 -6.09 7.46 10.61
N LEU A 30 -6.25 7.77 11.90
CA LEU A 30 -5.62 7.02 12.98
C LEU A 30 -6.19 5.60 13.07
N GLU A 31 -7.51 5.45 12.99
CA GLU A 31 -8.17 4.15 12.93
C GLU A 31 -7.67 3.34 11.73
N PHE A 32 -7.60 3.96 10.55
CA PHE A 32 -7.05 3.33 9.35
C PHE A 32 -5.60 2.86 9.57
N ILE A 33 -4.72 3.70 10.12
CA ILE A 33 -3.33 3.32 10.39
C ILE A 33 -3.25 2.13 11.35
N ILE A 34 -4.08 2.10 12.39
CA ILE A 34 -4.13 0.99 13.35
C ILE A 34 -4.58 -0.30 12.65
N GLN A 35 -5.63 -0.24 11.84
CA GLN A 35 -6.12 -1.38 11.07
C GLN A 35 -5.06 -1.91 10.11
N GLN A 36 -4.38 -1.03 9.36
CA GLN A 36 -3.31 -1.41 8.45
C GLN A 36 -2.13 -2.06 9.19
N LYS A 37 -1.71 -1.52 10.34
CA LYS A 37 -0.67 -2.15 11.17
C LYS A 37 -1.07 -3.55 11.65
N LYS A 38 -2.33 -3.74 12.06
CA LYS A 38 -2.85 -5.06 12.45
C LYS A 38 -2.82 -6.04 11.27
N GLN A 39 -3.20 -5.61 10.07
CA GLN A 39 -3.15 -6.45 8.87
C GLN A 39 -1.71 -6.82 8.48
N ILE A 40 -0.78 -5.85 8.51
CA ILE A 40 0.64 -6.07 8.25
C ILE A 40 1.21 -7.08 9.25
N ALA A 41 0.92 -6.93 10.55
CA ALA A 41 1.36 -7.86 11.59
C ALA A 41 0.84 -9.29 11.36
N ARG A 42 -0.41 -9.45 10.91
CA ARG A 42 -0.98 -10.76 10.55
C ARG A 42 -0.22 -11.39 9.38
N LYS A 43 -0.03 -10.63 8.29
CA LYS A 43 0.71 -11.10 7.10
C LYS A 43 2.16 -11.46 7.42
N LEU A 44 2.84 -10.67 8.26
CA LEU A 44 4.21 -10.96 8.70
C LEU A 44 4.28 -12.26 9.51
N LYS A 45 3.29 -12.52 10.37
CA LYS A 45 3.21 -13.77 11.14
C LYS A 45 3.00 -14.98 10.23
N GLU A 46 2.16 -14.85 9.20
CA GLU A 46 1.93 -15.90 8.20
C GLU A 46 3.20 -16.15 7.37
N TYR A 47 3.86 -15.08 6.91
CA TYR A 47 5.13 -15.15 6.21
C TYR A 47 6.24 -15.81 7.04
N GLY A 48 6.35 -15.44 8.33
CA GLY A 48 7.31 -16.07 9.24
C GLY A 48 7.07 -17.58 9.42
N LYS A 49 5.80 -18.02 9.50
CA LYS A 49 5.48 -19.45 9.53
C LYS A 49 5.88 -20.15 8.23
N GLN A 50 5.72 -19.50 7.09
CA GLN A 50 6.10 -20.07 5.79
C GLN A 50 7.62 -20.20 5.65
N ILE A 51 8.38 -19.19 6.10
CA ILE A 51 9.85 -19.27 6.12
C ILE A 51 10.31 -20.40 7.03
N ASN A 52 9.76 -20.52 8.24
CA ASN A 52 10.19 -21.55 9.19
C ASN A 52 9.97 -22.95 8.62
N LYS A 53 8.79 -23.23 8.04
CA LYS A 53 8.50 -24.49 7.38
C LYS A 53 9.46 -24.77 6.21
N ALA A 54 9.71 -23.76 5.37
CA ALA A 54 10.63 -23.91 4.24
C ALA A 54 12.07 -24.19 4.70
N ASN A 55 12.52 -23.55 5.78
CA ASN A 55 13.84 -23.81 6.36
C ASN A 55 13.96 -25.21 6.98
N GLU A 56 12.91 -25.68 7.66
CA GLU A 56 12.84 -27.04 8.21
C GLU A 56 12.90 -28.09 7.08
N GLU A 57 12.07 -27.94 6.05
CA GLU A 57 12.07 -28.82 4.86
C GLU A 57 13.43 -28.83 4.16
N GLN A 58 14.07 -27.66 3.99
CA GLN A 58 15.42 -27.58 3.40
C GLN A 58 16.47 -28.27 4.26
N HIS A 59 16.39 -28.16 5.58
CA HIS A 59 17.33 -28.80 6.49
C HIS A 59 17.17 -30.33 6.51
N GLU A 60 15.93 -30.83 6.44
CA GLU A 60 15.64 -32.26 6.31
C GLU A 60 16.15 -32.82 4.97
N LEU A 61 15.90 -32.11 3.87
CA LEU A 61 16.42 -32.48 2.55
C LEU A 61 17.96 -32.50 2.52
N ALA A 62 18.62 -31.51 3.12
CA ALA A 62 20.07 -31.45 3.20
C ALA A 62 20.67 -32.61 4.02
N LYS A 63 20.00 -33.01 5.12
CA LYS A 63 20.37 -34.19 5.91
C LYS A 63 20.23 -35.47 5.09
N ALA A 64 19.11 -35.67 4.42
CA ALA A 64 18.88 -36.83 3.56
C ALA A 64 19.88 -36.90 2.39
N GLU A 65 20.24 -35.75 1.80
CA GLU A 65 21.26 -35.68 0.75
C GLU A 65 22.66 -36.07 1.27
N LEU A 66 23.01 -35.62 2.48
CA LEU A 66 24.25 -36.04 3.13
C LEU A 66 24.28 -37.54 3.44
N GLU A 67 23.18 -38.11 3.94
CA GLU A 67 23.07 -39.54 4.23
C GLU A 67 23.18 -40.39 2.97
N THR A 68 22.48 -40.01 1.89
CA THR A 68 22.57 -40.71 0.61
C THR A 68 23.97 -40.58 -0.02
N LYS A 69 24.66 -39.43 0.13
CA LYS A 69 26.06 -39.28 -0.27
C LYS A 69 26.99 -40.19 0.53
N LYS A 70 26.80 -40.27 1.86
CA LYS A 70 27.57 -41.20 2.72
C LYS A 70 27.36 -42.65 2.32
N GLN A 71 26.11 -43.08 2.11
CA GLN A 71 25.81 -44.44 1.64
C GLN A 71 26.45 -44.75 0.28
N LYS A 72 26.38 -43.81 -0.68
CA LYS A 72 27.05 -43.97 -1.98
C LYS A 72 28.56 -44.12 -1.85
N LEU A 73 29.20 -43.29 -1.02
CA LEU A 73 30.64 -43.40 -0.76
C LEU A 73 31.02 -44.76 -0.15
N ILE A 74 30.27 -45.24 0.84
CA ILE A 74 30.50 -46.55 1.47
C ILE A 74 30.36 -47.67 0.42
N SER A 75 29.28 -47.65 -0.38
CA SER A 75 29.07 -48.66 -1.43
C SER A 75 30.14 -48.65 -2.52
N HIS A 76 30.80 -47.50 -2.76
CA HIS A 76 31.86 -47.41 -3.76
C HIS A 76 33.23 -47.87 -3.22
N VAL A 77 33.43 -47.82 -1.90
CA VAL A 77 34.66 -48.30 -1.23
C VAL A 77 34.60 -49.81 -0.94
N GLU A 78 33.40 -50.37 -0.73
CA GLU A 78 33.22 -51.81 -0.46
C GLU A 78 33.04 -52.67 -1.72
N ALA A 79 32.97 -52.09 -2.92
CA ALA A 79 32.93 -52.84 -4.17
C ALA A 79 34.34 -53.25 -4.62
N PRO A 80 34.71 -54.55 -4.61
CA PRO A 80 35.96 -55.01 -5.19
C PRO A 80 35.89 -54.81 -6.71
N SER A 81 36.97 -54.27 -7.27
CA SER A 81 37.15 -54.13 -8.72
C SER A 81 37.18 -55.52 -9.37
N ASP A 82 36.06 -55.98 -9.90
CA ASP A 82 36.05 -56.97 -10.98
C ASP A 82 35.14 -56.57 -12.14
N LYS A 83 35.73 -56.69 -13.33
CA LYS A 83 35.26 -56.17 -14.62
C LYS A 83 34.28 -57.16 -15.27
N ASN A 84 33.19 -56.62 -15.82
CA ASN A 84 32.46 -57.04 -17.03
C ASN A 84 30.95 -57.04 -16.83
N ALA A 85 30.26 -56.14 -17.54
CA ALA A 85 29.07 -56.45 -18.33
C ALA A 85 28.62 -55.17 -19.07
N SER A 86 28.74 -55.18 -20.39
CA SER A 86 28.05 -54.24 -21.26
C SER A 86 26.53 -54.47 -21.14
N GLY A 87 25.85 -53.65 -20.35
CA GLY A 87 24.39 -53.62 -20.28
C GLY A 87 23.90 -52.36 -20.98
N LYS A 88 23.16 -52.54 -22.09
CA LYS A 88 22.51 -51.47 -22.85
C LYS A 88 21.71 -50.55 -21.93
N ASP A 89 22.04 -49.26 -21.96
CA ASP A 89 21.22 -48.18 -21.41
C ASP A 89 19.96 -47.97 -22.26
N ASP A 90 18.98 -48.85 -22.13
CA ASP A 90 17.61 -48.53 -22.52
C ASP A 90 17.00 -47.64 -21.42
N LYS A 91 17.26 -46.33 -21.51
CA LYS A 91 16.52 -45.31 -20.76
C LYS A 91 15.08 -45.27 -21.27
N SER A 92 14.27 -46.23 -20.83
CA SER A 92 12.83 -46.21 -21.03
C SER A 92 12.23 -45.05 -20.21
N ILE A 93 11.81 -44.00 -20.91
CA ILE A 93 11.18 -42.77 -20.38
C ILE A 93 9.75 -43.01 -19.83
N CYS A 94 9.35 -44.26 -19.61
CA CYS A 94 7.99 -44.61 -19.20
C CYS A 94 7.93 -45.06 -17.73
N ASN A 95 7.10 -44.35 -16.95
CA ASN A 95 6.74 -44.63 -15.55
C ASN A 95 6.02 -45.98 -15.33
N MET A 96 6.01 -46.86 -16.34
CA MET A 96 5.33 -48.16 -16.34
C MET A 96 6.16 -49.28 -15.73
N ASN A 97 7.49 -49.22 -15.80
CA ASN A 97 8.36 -50.36 -15.43
C ASN A 97 8.53 -50.56 -13.91
N ASN A 98 8.05 -49.64 -13.08
CA ASN A 98 8.31 -49.61 -11.64
C ASN A 98 7.07 -49.89 -10.77
N GLY A 99 6.02 -50.53 -11.32
CA GLY A 99 4.81 -50.88 -10.57
C GLY A 99 3.88 -49.70 -10.21
N LYS A 100 4.21 -48.49 -10.68
CA LYS A 100 3.45 -47.25 -10.41
C LYS A 100 2.25 -47.00 -11.35
N GLY A 101 1.92 -47.96 -12.22
CA GLY A 101 0.80 -47.85 -13.17
C GLY A 101 -0.59 -47.74 -12.52
N LYS A 102 -0.70 -47.97 -11.21
CA LYS A 102 -1.95 -47.85 -10.44
C LYS A 102 -2.13 -46.50 -9.73
N GLU A 103 -1.10 -45.67 -9.70
CA GLU A 103 -1.12 -44.35 -9.06
C GLU A 103 -1.09 -43.25 -10.13
N LEU A 104 -2.14 -43.19 -10.94
CA LEU A 104 -2.37 -42.06 -11.82
C LEU A 104 -3.09 -40.97 -11.02
N PRO A 105 -2.55 -39.75 -10.91
CA PRO A 105 -3.22 -38.65 -10.23
C PRO A 105 -4.52 -38.34 -10.99
N SER A 106 -5.64 -38.71 -10.39
CA SER A 106 -6.96 -38.45 -10.95
C SER A 106 -7.45 -37.12 -10.41
N PHE A 107 -7.49 -36.12 -11.28
CA PHE A 107 -7.96 -34.77 -10.95
C PHE A 107 -9.39 -34.75 -10.38
N TRP A 108 -10.22 -35.74 -10.73
CA TRP A 108 -11.61 -35.85 -10.28
C TRP A 108 -11.78 -36.56 -8.94
N VAL A 109 -10.71 -37.10 -8.35
CA VAL A 109 -10.74 -37.73 -7.03
C VAL A 109 -10.19 -36.76 -6.00
N PRO A 110 -11.01 -36.24 -5.05
CA PRO A 110 -10.57 -35.22 -4.08
C PRO A 110 -9.26 -35.55 -3.35
N ALA A 111 -9.02 -36.82 -3.02
CA ALA A 111 -7.82 -37.27 -2.33
C ALA A 111 -6.53 -37.33 -3.20
N LEU A 112 -6.67 -37.40 -4.53
CA LEU A 112 -5.56 -37.48 -5.49
C LEU A 112 -5.43 -36.22 -6.34
N THR A 113 -6.19 -35.18 -6.00
CA THR A 113 -6.02 -33.87 -6.62
C THR A 113 -4.64 -33.32 -6.28
N PRO A 114 -3.85 -32.86 -7.27
CA PRO A 114 -2.59 -32.18 -6.97
C PRO A 114 -2.96 -30.92 -6.19
N ALA A 115 -2.75 -30.95 -4.87
CA ALA A 115 -2.98 -29.80 -4.02
C ALA A 115 -2.15 -28.63 -4.55
N ALA A 116 -2.80 -27.51 -4.82
CA ALA A 116 -2.10 -26.31 -5.25
C ALA A 116 -1.00 -26.00 -4.22
N ALA A 117 0.23 -25.82 -4.71
CA ALA A 117 1.34 -25.45 -3.84
C ALA A 117 0.91 -24.23 -2.99
N PRO A 118 1.16 -24.24 -1.67
CA PRO A 118 0.70 -23.17 -0.80
C PRO A 118 1.21 -21.84 -1.36
N THR A 119 0.30 -20.87 -1.51
CA THR A 119 0.60 -19.57 -2.12
C THR A 119 1.85 -19.00 -1.46
N LYS A 120 2.90 -18.77 -2.24
CA LYS A 120 4.15 -18.20 -1.74
C LYS A 120 3.85 -16.75 -1.36
N VAL A 121 3.72 -16.47 -0.07
CA VAL A 121 3.47 -15.12 0.42
C VAL A 121 4.78 -14.36 0.27
N GLU A 122 4.78 -13.36 -0.61
CA GLU A 122 5.92 -12.44 -0.74
C GLU A 122 6.11 -11.65 0.55
N LYS A 123 7.35 -11.22 0.82
CA LYS A 123 7.67 -10.45 2.02
C LYS A 123 6.72 -9.25 2.14
N PRO A 124 5.82 -9.23 3.14
CA PRO A 124 4.87 -8.13 3.30
C PRO A 124 5.60 -6.83 3.58
N ASP A 125 5.20 -5.73 2.94
CA ASP A 125 5.74 -4.41 3.24
C ASP A 125 5.29 -3.96 4.64
N GLU A 126 6.25 -3.54 5.46
CA GLU A 126 6.02 -3.09 6.84
C GLU A 126 5.45 -1.67 6.90
N LYS A 127 5.56 -0.92 5.81
CA LYS A 127 5.17 0.50 5.78
C LYS A 127 3.67 0.65 5.52
N VAL A 128 3.01 1.43 6.39
CA VAL A 128 1.63 1.87 6.16
C VAL A 128 1.62 2.90 5.05
N ARG A 129 0.75 2.71 4.05
CA ARG A 129 0.61 3.56 2.88
C ARG A 129 -0.67 4.38 2.93
N CYS A 130 -0.62 5.57 2.33
CA CYS A 130 -1.77 6.44 2.15
C CYS A 130 -2.81 5.75 1.24
N PRO A 131 -4.11 5.78 1.58
CA PRO A 131 -5.15 5.17 0.77
C PRO A 131 -5.32 5.85 -0.60
N MET A 132 -5.01 7.15 -0.71
CA MET A 132 -5.16 7.91 -1.96
C MET A 132 -3.87 7.96 -2.77
N SER A 133 -2.72 8.22 -2.12
CA SER A 133 -1.44 8.44 -2.84
C SER A 133 -0.54 7.21 -2.93
N GLY A 134 -0.80 6.14 -2.17
CA GLY A 134 0.06 4.94 -2.12
C GLY A 134 1.46 5.17 -1.53
N ARG A 135 1.81 6.42 -1.15
CA ARG A 135 3.07 6.77 -0.50
C ARG A 135 3.06 6.34 0.97
N PRO A 136 4.21 5.96 1.55
CA PRO A 136 4.28 5.61 2.96
C PRO A 136 3.99 6.85 3.82
N ILE A 137 3.14 6.68 4.85
CA ILE A 137 2.72 7.78 5.74
C ILE A 137 3.16 7.50 7.18
N LYS A 138 3.61 8.54 7.87
CA LYS A 138 3.82 8.52 9.32
C LYS A 138 2.99 9.60 9.98
N LEU A 139 2.64 9.39 11.24
CA LEU A 139 1.79 10.34 11.98
C LEU A 139 2.42 11.74 12.11
N LYS A 140 3.76 11.82 12.09
CA LYS A 140 4.51 13.08 12.18
C LYS A 140 4.48 13.91 10.89
N ASP A 141 4.15 13.28 9.77
CA ASP A 141 4.17 13.94 8.47
C ASP A 141 2.85 14.67 8.19
N PHE A 142 1.84 14.45 9.03
CA PHE A 142 0.56 15.16 8.95
C PHE A 142 0.65 16.54 9.57
N ILE A 143 -0.09 17.47 8.97
CA ILE A 143 -0.16 18.86 9.40
C ILE A 143 -1.60 19.13 9.81
N ASP A 144 -1.78 19.65 11.02
CA ASP A 144 -3.10 20.03 11.53
C ASP A 144 -3.58 21.29 10.77
N VAL A 145 -4.79 21.24 10.21
CA VAL A 145 -5.36 22.32 9.41
C VAL A 145 -6.33 23.14 10.26
N LYS A 146 -6.30 24.46 10.10
CA LYS A 146 -7.19 25.42 10.76
C LYS A 146 -8.00 26.15 9.70
N PHE A 147 -9.27 25.79 9.59
CA PHE A 147 -10.22 26.54 8.77
C PHE A 147 -10.78 27.73 9.55
N THR A 148 -10.81 28.90 8.93
CA THR A 148 -11.47 30.08 9.50
C THR A 148 -12.94 30.03 9.10
N PRO A 149 -13.89 29.90 10.05
CA PRO A 149 -15.31 29.90 9.75
C PRO A 149 -15.76 31.29 9.26
N ILE A 150 -16.76 31.31 8.38
CA ILE A 150 -17.41 32.57 8.01
C ILE A 150 -18.18 33.13 9.21
N ASN A 151 -17.99 34.41 9.51
CA ASN A 151 -18.68 35.08 10.61
C ASN A 151 -20.02 35.63 10.11
N ASP A 152 -20.99 34.74 9.93
CA ASP A 152 -22.37 35.15 9.62
C ASP A 152 -23.05 35.74 10.86
N ARG A 153 -23.73 36.88 10.69
CA ARG A 153 -24.51 37.52 11.76
C ARG A 153 -25.73 36.69 12.19
N ASP A 154 -26.18 35.73 11.36
CA ASP A 154 -27.30 34.84 11.64
C ASP A 154 -26.82 33.46 12.14
N SER A 155 -26.78 33.32 13.47
CA SER A 155 -26.35 32.13 14.21
C SER A 155 -27.38 30.97 14.24
N LYS A 156 -28.49 31.09 13.50
CA LYS A 156 -29.65 30.19 13.63
C LYS A 156 -29.57 28.90 12.81
N THR A 157 -28.72 28.85 11.80
CA THR A 157 -28.54 27.68 10.93
C THR A 157 -27.21 26.99 11.26
N ALA A 158 -27.24 25.70 11.54
CA ALA A 158 -26.03 24.92 11.78
C ALA A 158 -25.03 25.09 10.62
N LEU A 159 -23.74 25.28 10.93
CA LEU A 159 -22.67 25.47 9.94
C LEU A 159 -22.70 24.41 8.82
N ILE A 160 -23.19 23.20 9.11
CA ILE A 160 -23.24 22.06 8.19
C ILE A 160 -24.19 22.31 7.00
N SER A 161 -25.25 23.10 7.16
CA SER A 161 -26.26 23.35 6.12
C SER A 161 -25.94 24.54 5.22
N LYS A 162 -24.91 25.34 5.54
CA LYS A 162 -24.51 26.49 4.73
C LYS A 162 -23.61 26.02 3.58
N GLU A 163 -23.89 26.48 2.36
CA GLU A 163 -23.07 26.17 1.17
C GLU A 163 -21.66 26.78 1.27
N ALA A 164 -21.55 27.94 1.92
CA ALA A 164 -20.30 28.63 2.24
C ALA A 164 -20.01 28.55 3.74
N ARG A 165 -18.98 27.79 4.13
CA ARG A 165 -18.66 27.51 5.55
C ARG A 165 -17.38 28.18 6.03
N TYR A 166 -16.42 28.34 5.13
CA TYR A 166 -15.06 28.75 5.47
C TYR A 166 -14.56 29.87 4.55
N VAL A 167 -13.66 30.68 5.08
CA VAL A 167 -13.01 31.78 4.37
C VAL A 167 -11.50 31.62 4.37
N CYS A 168 -10.85 32.23 3.38
CA CYS A 168 -9.40 32.35 3.30
C CYS A 168 -8.88 33.14 4.50
N ALA A 169 -7.83 32.65 5.16
CA ALA A 169 -7.30 33.30 6.36
C ALA A 169 -6.62 34.65 6.10
N VAL A 170 -6.32 34.98 4.84
CA VAL A 170 -5.61 36.22 4.45
C VAL A 170 -6.55 37.22 3.80
N THR A 171 -7.28 36.79 2.77
CA THR A 171 -8.17 37.69 2.00
C THR A 171 -9.61 37.71 2.48
N ASN A 172 -10.00 36.79 3.38
CA ASN A 172 -11.39 36.56 3.78
C ASN A 172 -12.34 36.21 2.60
N ASP A 173 -11.79 35.80 1.45
CA ASP A 173 -12.60 35.28 0.35
C ASP A 173 -13.25 33.94 0.74
N VAL A 174 -14.47 33.72 0.30
CA VAL A 174 -15.20 32.46 0.56
C VAL A 174 -14.50 31.30 -0.15
N LEU A 175 -14.18 30.25 0.62
CA LEU A 175 -13.60 29.03 0.08
C LEU A 175 -14.71 28.14 -0.50
N GLY A 176 -14.55 27.75 -1.75
CA GLY A 176 -15.45 26.85 -2.47
C GLY A 176 -14.69 25.73 -3.17
N ASN A 177 -15.40 24.69 -3.64
CA ASN A 177 -14.77 23.55 -4.35
C ASN A 177 -14.11 23.97 -5.68
N SER A 178 -14.60 25.05 -6.29
CA SER A 178 -14.08 25.60 -7.54
C SER A 178 -12.76 26.35 -7.36
N VAL A 179 -12.50 26.88 -6.16
CA VAL A 179 -11.33 27.73 -5.89
C VAL A 179 -10.15 26.86 -5.47
N PRO A 180 -8.99 26.95 -6.14
CA PRO A 180 -7.77 26.28 -5.69
C PRO A 180 -7.36 26.78 -4.30
N CYS A 181 -7.18 25.85 -3.36
CA CYS A 181 -6.75 26.16 -2.00
C CYS A 181 -5.40 25.49 -1.70
N ALA A 182 -4.61 26.10 -0.82
CA ALA A 182 -3.40 25.54 -0.26
C ALA A 182 -3.37 25.73 1.27
N VAL A 183 -2.68 24.82 1.94
CA VAL A 183 -2.38 24.92 3.37
C VAL A 183 -0.94 25.36 3.56
N LEU A 184 -0.73 26.32 4.45
CA LEU A 184 0.61 26.69 4.90
C LEU A 184 1.05 25.78 6.03
N LYS A 185 2.19 25.11 5.89
CA LYS A 185 2.68 24.14 6.89
C LYS A 185 3.02 24.76 8.25
N THR A 186 3.40 26.03 8.31
CA THR A 186 3.77 26.72 9.56
C THR A 186 2.60 27.11 10.44
N SER A 187 1.53 27.64 9.85
CA SER A 187 0.33 28.08 10.55
C SER A 187 -0.77 27.03 10.55
N GLY A 188 -0.77 26.12 9.58
CA GLY A 188 -1.86 25.20 9.31
C GLY A 188 -3.08 25.91 8.67
N SER A 189 -2.96 27.17 8.29
CA SER A 189 -4.09 27.95 7.77
C SER A 189 -4.32 27.69 6.28
N VAL A 190 -5.60 27.71 5.89
CA VAL A 190 -6.02 27.52 4.50
C VAL A 190 -6.11 28.86 3.79
N VAL A 191 -5.47 28.92 2.63
CA VAL A 191 -5.34 30.13 1.81
C VAL A 191 -5.67 29.77 0.35
N THR A 192 -6.21 30.71 -0.43
CA THR A 192 -6.39 30.49 -1.88
C THR A 192 -5.05 30.51 -2.61
N MET A 193 -4.92 29.76 -3.71
CA MET A 193 -3.68 29.76 -4.50
C MET A 193 -3.36 31.14 -5.09
N GLU A 194 -4.37 31.96 -5.36
CA GLU A 194 -4.15 33.34 -5.82
C GLU A 194 -3.38 34.17 -4.80
N CYS A 195 -3.72 34.06 -3.52
CA CYS A 195 -2.98 34.75 -2.46
C CYS A 195 -1.56 34.22 -2.35
N VAL A 196 -1.40 32.89 -2.50
CA VAL A 196 -0.09 32.27 -2.48
C VAL A 196 0.79 32.85 -3.59
N GLU A 197 0.28 32.95 -4.81
CA GLU A 197 1.02 33.46 -5.96
C GLU A 197 1.28 34.97 -5.91
N LYS A 198 0.30 35.76 -5.49
CA LYS A 198 0.39 37.23 -5.51
C LYS A 198 1.11 37.82 -4.31
N LEU A 199 1.01 37.20 -3.14
CA LEU A 199 1.54 37.73 -1.87
C LEU A 199 2.65 36.84 -1.33
N ILE A 200 2.36 35.57 -1.05
CA ILE A 200 3.25 34.69 -0.27
C ILE A 200 4.52 34.35 -1.05
N LYS A 201 4.44 34.08 -2.36
CA LYS A 201 5.62 33.79 -3.19
C LYS A 201 6.57 34.98 -3.34
N LYS A 202 6.11 36.22 -3.12
CA LYS A 202 6.98 37.41 -3.19
C LYS A 202 7.80 37.57 -1.92
N ASP A 203 7.14 37.44 -0.77
CA ASP A 203 7.76 37.72 0.52
C ASP A 203 8.33 36.45 1.18
N MET A 204 7.93 35.26 0.72
CA MET A 204 8.28 33.92 1.28
C MET A 204 8.12 33.85 2.80
N LEU A 205 7.08 34.52 3.28
CA LEU A 205 6.73 34.68 4.69
C LEU A 205 5.26 34.32 4.90
N ASP A 206 4.97 33.65 6.01
CA ASP A 206 3.61 33.35 6.44
C ASP A 206 2.93 34.64 6.96
N PRO A 207 1.83 35.11 6.36
CA PRO A 207 1.17 36.35 6.77
C PRO A 207 0.55 36.31 8.18
N ILE A 208 0.35 35.13 8.76
CA ILE A 208 -0.33 34.98 10.07
C ILE A 208 0.71 34.90 11.21
N ASN A 209 1.86 34.26 10.95
CA ASN A 209 2.87 33.96 11.96
C ASN A 209 4.20 34.72 11.73
N GLY A 210 4.39 35.33 10.56
CA GLY A 210 5.63 36.00 10.19
C GLY A 210 6.84 35.06 10.04
N LYS A 211 6.63 33.74 9.97
CA LYS A 211 7.71 32.75 9.81
C LYS A 211 8.11 32.64 8.34
N LYS A 212 9.41 32.47 8.08
CA LYS A 212 9.94 32.22 6.74
C LYS A 212 9.53 30.84 6.25
N MET A 213 9.13 30.78 4.99
CA MET A 213 8.56 29.60 4.32
C MET A 213 9.39 29.24 3.10
N THR A 214 9.38 27.97 2.71
CA THR A 214 9.87 27.54 1.39
C THR A 214 8.70 27.07 0.53
N ASP A 215 8.92 26.90 -0.79
CA ASP A 215 7.89 26.41 -1.70
C ASP A 215 7.35 25.02 -1.30
N LYS A 216 8.14 24.23 -0.57
CA LYS A 216 7.75 22.91 -0.05
C LYS A 216 6.77 22.99 1.12
N ASP A 217 6.72 24.14 1.80
CA ASP A 217 5.83 24.38 2.94
C ASP A 217 4.45 24.87 2.50
N ILE A 218 4.27 25.12 1.19
CA ILE A 218 3.02 25.43 0.54
C ILE A 218 2.43 24.11 0.03
N LEU A 219 1.34 23.66 0.64
CA LEU A 219 0.71 22.38 0.31
C LEU A 219 -0.58 22.62 -0.47
N PRO A 220 -0.58 22.45 -1.80
CA PRO A 220 -1.81 22.58 -2.58
C PRO A 220 -2.78 21.47 -2.19
N LEU A 221 -4.00 21.83 -1.81
CA LEU A 221 -5.03 20.86 -1.46
C LEU A 221 -5.58 20.18 -2.71
N GLN A 222 -5.70 18.86 -2.64
CA GLN A 222 -6.35 18.07 -3.67
C GLN A 222 -7.85 18.29 -3.63
N ARG A 223 -8.44 18.56 -4.79
CA ARG A 223 -9.87 18.84 -4.88
C ARG A 223 -10.63 17.54 -5.13
N GLY A 224 -11.74 17.39 -4.41
CA GLY A 224 -12.69 16.32 -4.70
C GLY A 224 -13.47 16.67 -5.97
N SER A 225 -13.22 15.94 -7.06
CA SER A 225 -14.06 15.98 -8.26
C SER A 225 -15.25 15.05 -8.08
N SER A 226 -16.45 15.53 -8.37
CA SER A 226 -17.63 14.68 -8.54
C SER A 226 -17.75 14.28 -10.01
N GLY A 227 -17.15 13.15 -10.38
CA GLY A 227 -17.27 12.58 -11.73
C GLY A 227 -16.06 11.76 -12.14
N TYR A 228 -16.23 10.89 -13.14
CA TYR A 228 -15.20 10.02 -13.74
C TYR A 228 -13.95 10.75 -14.28
N SER A 229 -13.86 12.06 -14.13
CA SER A 229 -12.71 12.89 -14.45
C SER A 229 -12.19 13.53 -13.15
N ALA A 230 -11.14 12.95 -12.57
CA ALA A 230 -10.43 13.57 -11.48
C ALA A 230 -9.73 14.84 -12.00
N SER A 231 -10.11 16.01 -11.49
CA SER A 231 -9.41 17.26 -11.78
C SER A 231 -8.08 17.28 -11.04
N GLY A 232 -6.97 17.37 -11.78
CA GLY A 232 -5.62 17.51 -11.21
C GLY A 232 -4.83 16.22 -10.97
N HIS A 233 -5.34 15.05 -11.38
CA HIS A 233 -4.61 13.78 -11.29
C HIS A 233 -4.27 13.20 -12.67
N THR A 234 -3.05 12.69 -12.83
CA THR A 234 -2.63 11.89 -13.99
C THR A 234 -3.35 10.53 -13.93
N LEU A 235 -4.24 10.27 -14.89
CA LEU A 235 -4.97 9.00 -14.98
C LEU A 235 -4.07 7.94 -15.64
N GLU A 236 -3.83 6.83 -14.96
CA GLU A 236 -3.09 5.68 -15.49
C GLU A 236 -4.05 4.53 -15.78
N GLY A 237 -4.14 4.11 -17.05
CA GLY A 237 -4.92 2.94 -17.46
C GLY A 237 -4.04 1.70 -17.54
N LYS A 238 -4.35 0.65 -16.75
CA LYS A 238 -3.72 -0.67 -16.90
C LYS A 238 -4.68 -1.64 -17.58
N LYS A 239 -4.28 -2.15 -18.75
CA LYS A 239 -5.02 -3.19 -19.47
C LYS A 239 -4.48 -4.56 -19.06
N TYR A 240 -5.31 -5.37 -18.42
CA TYR A 240 -5.00 -6.77 -18.15
C TYR A 240 -5.63 -7.63 -19.25
N GLY A 241 -4.80 -8.40 -19.96
CA GLY A 241 -5.24 -9.42 -20.91
C GLY A 241 -4.89 -10.83 -20.38
N PRO A 242 -5.62 -11.88 -20.79
CA PRO A 242 -5.26 -13.24 -20.43
C PRO A 242 -3.89 -13.59 -21.02
N SER A 243 -2.93 -13.91 -20.14
CA SER A 243 -1.65 -14.49 -20.54
C SER A 243 -1.85 -15.98 -20.72
N VAL A 244 -2.08 -16.40 -21.96
CA VAL A 244 -1.87 -17.80 -22.37
C VAL A 244 -0.37 -17.96 -22.63
N MET A 245 0.33 -18.53 -21.66
CA MET A 245 1.69 -19.03 -21.85
C MET A 245 1.58 -20.23 -22.79
N ALA A 246 2.06 -20.06 -24.03
CA ALA A 246 2.18 -21.12 -25.03
C ALA A 246 3.44 -21.96 -24.80
#